data_AF-A0AAD4C1E8-F1
#
_entry.id   AF-A0AAD4C1E8-F1
#
_cell.length_a   1.000
_cell.length_b   1.000
_cell.length_c   1.000
_cell.angle_alpha   90.00
_cell.angle_beta   90.00
_cell.angle_gamma   90.00
#
_symmetry.space_group_name_H-M   'P 1'
#
loop_
_entity.id
_entity.type
_entity.pdbx_description
1 polymer ?
#
loop_
_entity_poly.entity_id
_entity_poly.type
_entity_poly.pdbx_seq_one_letter_code
_entity_poly.pdbx_strand_id
1 'polypeptide(L)'
;MTLLKLCETPIIRTQLHEIKLLDVFVSQLQQKDNALLAAYALVTCLKYSDMKTTIEDNIDWPKHIIKMLEMDCFDDALGAVEGFRIFEDLMQDADLRKRIVESNIIHVLETKLGNGKLKENRMGLICLDIIRTCDPSHSWTDELVGIGLKHLKSSKTWEAGTMILSALSQTDHGLAAVCLRIHEIIEMLLPGGYRRIQPTPPQAIAGLTQITNHILMSLCLAATQTTLSLSTTLRDSAWPPSWVTGPVYALRILAQNETLRNHARETIQYSDLKIMYYGSGAFSGKTGKWPWQKRDMFKMLDEMFKAVEQ
;
A
#
# COMPACT_ATOMS: atom_id res chain seq x y z
N MET A 1 9.74 -13.01 -34.37
CA MET A 1 11.00 -13.80 -34.32
C MET A 1 11.96 -13.50 -35.45
N THR A 2 11.54 -13.59 -36.72
CA THR A 2 12.42 -13.30 -37.88
C THR A 2 13.07 -11.92 -37.82
N LEU A 3 12.30 -10.88 -37.48
CA LEU A 3 12.81 -9.50 -37.32
C LEU A 3 13.85 -9.37 -36.19
N LEU A 4 13.74 -10.15 -35.12
CA LEU A 4 14.67 -10.06 -33.99
C LEU A 4 16.03 -10.67 -34.30
N LYS A 5 16.04 -11.75 -35.09
CA LYS A 5 17.28 -12.36 -35.57
C LYS A 5 18.02 -11.43 -36.53
N LEU A 6 17.30 -10.58 -37.26
CA LEU A 6 17.90 -9.55 -38.12
C LEU A 6 18.58 -8.44 -37.31
N CYS A 7 18.14 -8.17 -36.07
CA CYS A 7 18.80 -7.22 -35.18
C CYS A 7 20.20 -7.67 -34.72
N GLU A 8 20.56 -8.94 -34.88
CA GLU A 8 21.92 -9.41 -34.54
C GLU A 8 22.99 -8.83 -35.47
N THR A 9 22.61 -8.45 -36.70
CA THR A 9 23.55 -7.94 -37.71
C THR A 9 23.61 -6.40 -37.69
N PRO A 10 24.77 -5.77 -37.41
CA PRO A 10 24.87 -4.31 -37.28
C PRO A 10 24.41 -3.51 -38.51
N ILE A 11 24.76 -3.99 -39.72
CA ILE A 11 24.36 -3.33 -40.99
C ILE A 11 22.84 -3.32 -41.14
N ILE A 12 22.19 -4.42 -40.77
CA ILE A 12 20.74 -4.54 -40.83
C ILE A 12 20.10 -3.67 -39.74
N ARG A 13 20.68 -3.57 -38.55
CA ARG A 13 20.19 -2.65 -37.50
C ARG A 13 20.13 -1.20 -37.97
N THR A 14 21.13 -0.72 -38.72
CA THR A 14 21.09 0.64 -39.30
C THR A 14 19.89 0.83 -40.23
N GLN A 15 19.61 -0.14 -41.11
CA GLN A 15 18.43 -0.10 -41.99
C GLN A 15 17.12 -0.21 -41.19
N LEU A 16 17.10 -1.02 -40.13
CA LEU A 16 15.94 -1.15 -39.24
C LEU A 16 15.67 0.15 -38.45
N HIS A 17 16.71 0.94 -38.16
CA HIS A 17 16.58 2.29 -37.62
C HIS A 17 15.93 3.25 -38.61
N GLU A 18 16.36 3.23 -39.88
CA GLU A 18 15.81 4.10 -40.93
C GLU A 18 14.30 3.87 -41.13
N ILE A 19 13.84 2.62 -41.05
CA ILE A 19 12.42 2.27 -41.15
C ILE A 19 11.64 2.45 -39.83
N LYS A 20 12.28 2.98 -38.78
CA LYS A 20 11.67 3.21 -37.46
C LYS A 20 11.08 1.94 -36.84
N LEU A 21 11.81 0.82 -36.92
CA LEU A 21 11.35 -0.46 -36.36
C LEU A 21 10.99 -0.35 -34.87
N LEU A 22 11.77 0.42 -34.10
CA LEU A 22 11.51 0.61 -32.67
C LEU A 22 10.13 1.21 -32.44
N ASP A 23 9.73 2.24 -33.20
CA ASP A 23 8.39 2.87 -33.14
C ASP A 23 7.26 1.86 -33.38
N VAL A 24 7.50 0.89 -34.27
CA VAL A 24 6.55 -0.21 -34.48
C VAL A 24 6.43 -1.04 -33.20
N PHE A 25 7.52 -1.51 -32.61
CA PHE A 25 7.47 -2.25 -31.35
C PHE A 25 6.81 -1.44 -30.23
N VAL A 26 7.10 -0.14 -30.13
CA VAL A 26 6.46 0.76 -29.15
C VAL A 26 4.94 0.78 -29.32
N SER A 27 4.47 0.96 -30.56
CA SER A 27 3.04 1.02 -30.85
C SER A 27 2.34 -0.31 -30.51
N GLN A 28 3.05 -1.43 -30.67
CA GLN A 28 2.55 -2.78 -30.39
C GLN A 28 2.45 -3.10 -28.90
N LEU A 29 3.19 -2.40 -28.02
CA LEU A 29 3.01 -2.51 -26.56
C LEU A 29 1.60 -2.17 -26.10
N GLN A 30 0.84 -1.41 -26.89
CA GLN A 30 -0.53 -1.03 -26.57
C GLN A 30 -1.58 -2.04 -27.07
N GLN A 31 -1.16 -3.05 -27.83
CA GLN A 31 -2.06 -4.06 -28.39
C GLN A 31 -1.96 -5.32 -27.55
N LYS A 32 -3.05 -5.70 -26.89
CA LYS A 32 -3.11 -6.86 -25.99
C LYS A 32 -2.42 -8.10 -26.55
N ASP A 33 -2.72 -8.47 -27.80
CA ASP A 33 -2.23 -9.70 -28.42
C ASP A 33 -0.74 -9.67 -28.78
N ASN A 34 -0.17 -8.47 -28.91
CA ASN A 34 1.22 -8.26 -29.35
C ASN A 34 2.11 -7.67 -28.25
N ALA A 35 1.55 -7.23 -27.12
CA ALA A 35 2.26 -6.45 -26.12
C ALA A 35 3.47 -7.20 -25.54
N LEU A 36 3.30 -8.48 -25.18
CA LEU A 36 4.40 -9.30 -24.66
C LEU A 36 5.49 -9.57 -25.71
N LEU A 37 5.09 -9.81 -26.96
CA LEU A 37 6.05 -10.04 -28.05
C LEU A 37 6.83 -8.75 -28.36
N ALA A 38 6.15 -7.61 -28.32
CA ALA A 38 6.77 -6.31 -28.45
C ALA A 38 7.74 -6.06 -27.28
N ALA A 39 7.32 -6.27 -26.04
CA ALA A 39 8.18 -6.12 -24.87
C ALA A 39 9.42 -7.02 -24.94
N TYR A 40 9.28 -8.27 -25.38
CA TYR A 40 10.41 -9.17 -25.63
C TYR A 40 11.36 -8.65 -26.72
N ALA A 41 10.78 -8.13 -27.81
CA ALA A 41 11.55 -7.53 -28.89
C ALA A 41 12.39 -6.34 -28.37
N LEU A 42 11.79 -5.54 -27.51
CA LEU A 42 12.41 -4.38 -26.89
C LEU A 42 13.54 -4.76 -25.93
N VAL A 43 13.33 -5.74 -25.05
CA VAL A 43 14.40 -6.31 -24.21
C VAL A 43 15.57 -6.81 -25.04
N THR A 44 15.29 -7.43 -26.18
CA THR A 44 16.35 -7.91 -27.10
C THR A 44 17.12 -6.73 -27.71
N CYS A 45 16.42 -5.68 -28.14
CA CYS A 45 17.03 -4.48 -28.70
C CYS A 45 17.88 -3.70 -27.69
N LEU A 46 17.49 -3.67 -26.40
CA LEU A 46 18.25 -3.01 -25.32
C LEU A 46 19.66 -3.59 -25.12
N LYS A 47 19.94 -4.81 -25.61
CA LYS A 47 21.27 -5.43 -25.55
C LYS A 47 22.26 -4.81 -26.53
N TYR A 48 21.79 -4.05 -27.52
CA TYR A 48 22.63 -3.40 -28.53
C TYR A 48 22.75 -1.91 -28.25
N SER A 49 23.97 -1.40 -28.07
CA SER A 49 24.22 -0.01 -27.68
C SER A 49 23.64 1.03 -28.65
N ASP A 50 23.63 0.72 -29.95
CA ASP A 50 23.09 1.60 -31.00
C ASP A 50 21.56 1.71 -30.94
N MET A 51 20.86 0.64 -30.58
CA MET A 51 19.41 0.66 -30.39
C MET A 51 19.03 1.22 -29.02
N LYS A 52 19.84 0.95 -28.00
CA LYS A 52 19.62 1.39 -26.62
C LYS A 52 19.46 2.90 -26.51
N THR A 53 20.34 3.68 -27.13
CA THR A 53 20.26 5.16 -27.10
C THR A 53 18.95 5.67 -27.70
N THR A 54 18.47 5.07 -28.79
CA THR A 54 17.20 5.47 -29.42
C THR A 54 15.98 5.13 -28.55
N ILE A 55 16.07 4.03 -27.81
CA ILE A 55 15.07 3.64 -26.81
C ILE A 55 15.08 4.62 -25.63
N GLU A 56 16.27 5.01 -25.20
CA GLU A 56 16.46 5.97 -24.11
C GLU A 56 15.97 7.36 -24.46
N ASP A 57 16.17 7.80 -25.70
CA ASP A 57 15.70 9.10 -26.19
C ASP A 57 14.17 9.17 -26.36
N ASN A 58 13.48 8.03 -26.39
CA ASN A 58 12.03 7.99 -26.56
C ASN A 58 11.30 8.21 -25.22
N ILE A 59 10.60 9.36 -25.12
CA ILE A 59 9.89 9.79 -23.90
C ILE A 59 8.61 8.98 -23.65
N ASP A 60 8.01 8.37 -24.67
CA ASP A 60 6.70 7.73 -24.56
C ASP A 60 6.77 6.23 -24.22
N TRP A 61 7.93 5.61 -24.37
CA TRP A 61 8.18 4.20 -24.03
C TRP A 61 7.70 3.79 -22.63
N PRO A 62 8.09 4.50 -21.57
CA PRO A 62 7.68 4.16 -20.21
C PRO A 62 6.16 4.12 -20.06
N LYS A 63 5.44 5.07 -20.69
CA LYS A 63 3.97 5.12 -20.66
C LYS A 63 3.34 3.91 -21.34
N HIS A 64 3.95 3.40 -22.40
CA HIS A 64 3.45 2.22 -23.09
C HIS A 64 3.71 0.92 -22.33
N ILE A 65 4.82 0.83 -21.59
CA ILE A 65 5.07 -0.27 -20.65
C ILE A 65 4.05 -0.23 -19.51
N ILE A 66 3.75 0.96 -18.97
CA ILE A 66 2.70 1.14 -17.96
C ILE A 66 1.33 0.68 -18.50
N LYS A 67 0.97 1.11 -19.71
CA LYS A 67 -0.26 0.65 -20.38
C LYS A 67 -0.29 -0.86 -20.59
N MET A 68 0.85 -1.50 -20.85
CA MET A 68 0.97 -2.94 -20.92
C MET A 68 0.63 -3.61 -19.57
N LEU A 69 1.13 -3.07 -18.46
CA LEU A 69 0.83 -3.57 -17.10
C LEU A 69 -0.62 -3.34 -16.69
N GLU A 70 -1.28 -2.32 -17.22
CA GLU A 70 -2.72 -2.09 -17.02
C GLU A 70 -3.57 -3.16 -17.71
N MET A 71 -3.12 -3.68 -18.86
CA MET A 71 -3.81 -4.73 -19.60
C MET A 71 -3.80 -6.09 -18.87
N ASP A 72 -4.63 -7.00 -19.36
CA ASP A 72 -4.76 -8.38 -18.90
C ASP A 72 -3.82 -9.35 -19.67
N CYS A 73 -2.80 -8.83 -20.36
CA CYS A 73 -1.85 -9.65 -21.13
C CYS A 73 -0.99 -10.59 -20.26
N PHE A 74 -0.96 -10.37 -18.93
CA PHE A 74 -0.28 -11.22 -17.96
C PHE A 74 -1.19 -12.32 -17.38
N ASP A 75 -2.48 -12.33 -17.70
CA ASP A 75 -3.46 -13.25 -17.09
C ASP A 75 -3.44 -14.67 -17.68
N ASP A 76 -2.88 -14.83 -18.88
CA ASP A 76 -2.73 -16.10 -19.57
C ASP A 76 -1.45 -16.84 -19.11
N ALA A 77 -1.42 -18.16 -19.25
CA ALA A 77 -0.31 -18.99 -18.77
C ALA A 77 1.07 -18.56 -19.30
N LEU A 78 1.12 -18.10 -20.56
CA LEU A 78 2.34 -17.57 -21.16
C LEU A 78 2.73 -16.23 -20.53
N GLY A 79 1.77 -15.31 -20.35
CA GLY A 79 2.02 -14.01 -19.73
C GLY A 79 2.46 -14.12 -18.28
N ALA A 80 1.89 -15.06 -17.53
CA ALA A 80 2.23 -15.29 -16.14
C ALA A 80 3.64 -15.89 -15.94
N VAL A 81 4.26 -16.46 -16.97
CA VAL A 81 5.62 -17.01 -16.89
C VAL A 81 6.62 -16.10 -17.59
N GLU A 82 6.37 -15.83 -18.87
CA GLU A 82 7.29 -15.08 -19.73
C GLU A 82 7.10 -13.58 -19.56
N GLY A 83 5.88 -13.10 -19.34
CA GLY A 83 5.60 -11.67 -19.20
C GLY A 83 6.31 -11.05 -18.00
N PHE A 84 6.27 -11.69 -16.83
CA PHE A 84 6.97 -11.18 -15.65
C PHE A 84 8.49 -11.22 -15.82
N ARG A 85 9.04 -12.25 -16.48
CA ARG A 85 10.48 -12.29 -16.81
C ARG A 85 10.87 -11.15 -17.75
N ILE A 86 10.07 -10.89 -18.78
CA ILE A 86 10.28 -9.77 -19.70
C ILE A 86 10.21 -8.44 -18.94
N PHE A 87 9.25 -8.29 -18.03
CA PHE A 87 9.13 -7.09 -17.21
C PHE A 87 10.34 -6.90 -16.28
N GLU A 88 10.80 -7.97 -15.64
CA GLU A 88 12.04 -7.96 -14.85
C GLU A 88 13.25 -7.53 -15.70
N ASP A 89 13.41 -8.10 -16.89
CA ASP A 89 14.48 -7.74 -17.82
C ASP A 89 14.43 -6.26 -18.24
N LEU A 90 13.22 -5.70 -18.44
CA LEU A 90 13.05 -4.27 -18.72
C LEU A 90 13.47 -3.40 -17.52
N MET A 91 13.17 -3.85 -16.30
CA MET A 91 13.46 -3.12 -15.06
C MET A 91 14.94 -3.17 -14.65
N GLN A 92 15.76 -4.05 -15.25
CA GLN A 92 17.21 -4.08 -15.04
C GLN A 92 17.89 -2.80 -15.56
N ASP A 93 17.37 -2.20 -16.63
CA ASP A 93 17.91 -0.95 -17.16
C ASP A 93 17.58 0.23 -16.24
N ALA A 94 18.60 0.93 -15.75
CA ALA A 94 18.45 1.94 -14.70
C ALA A 94 17.67 3.18 -15.17
N ASP A 95 17.93 3.65 -16.39
CA ASP A 95 17.29 4.84 -16.94
C ASP A 95 15.84 4.55 -17.35
N LEU A 96 15.57 3.36 -17.88
CA LEU A 96 14.21 2.91 -18.14
C LEU A 96 13.43 2.72 -16.83
N ARG A 97 14.01 2.04 -15.84
CA ARG A 97 13.40 1.83 -14.52
C ARG A 97 12.98 3.15 -13.89
N LYS A 98 13.88 4.14 -13.83
CA LYS A 98 13.59 5.46 -13.28
C LYS A 98 12.39 6.11 -13.96
N ARG A 99 12.32 6.04 -15.29
CA ARG A 99 11.22 6.64 -16.05
C ARG A 99 9.90 5.88 -15.92
N ILE A 100 9.93 4.54 -15.81
CA ILE A 100 8.73 3.73 -15.54
C ILE A 100 8.17 4.10 -14.15
N VAL A 101 9.05 4.23 -13.17
CA VAL A 101 8.70 4.70 -11.81
C VAL A 101 8.03 6.07 -11.85
N GLU A 102 8.61 7.02 -12.58
CA GLU A 102 8.04 8.37 -12.78
C GLU A 102 6.72 8.36 -13.58
N SER A 103 6.41 7.27 -14.30
CA SER A 103 5.25 7.14 -15.18
C SER A 103 4.00 6.53 -14.52
N ASN A 104 3.81 6.70 -13.21
CA ASN A 104 2.64 6.23 -12.43
C ASN A 104 2.53 4.71 -12.22
N ILE A 105 3.64 3.98 -12.06
CA ILE A 105 3.58 2.56 -11.69
C ILE A 105 2.77 2.29 -10.41
N ILE A 106 2.81 3.21 -9.46
CA ILE A 106 2.06 3.14 -8.19
C ILE A 106 0.56 3.08 -8.44
N HIS A 107 0.06 3.85 -9.41
CA HIS A 107 -1.37 3.85 -9.74
C HIS A 107 -1.83 2.53 -10.35
N VAL A 108 -0.97 1.87 -11.14
CA VAL A 108 -1.24 0.53 -11.66
C VAL A 108 -1.34 -0.47 -10.50
N LEU A 109 -0.40 -0.43 -9.56
CA LEU A 109 -0.40 -1.30 -8.38
C LEU A 109 -1.63 -1.04 -7.49
N GLU A 110 -1.97 0.22 -7.22
CA GLU A 110 -3.19 0.63 -6.51
C GLU A 110 -4.44 0.01 -7.15
N THR A 111 -4.56 0.12 -8.47
CA THR A 111 -5.71 -0.39 -9.22
C THR A 111 -5.79 -1.91 -9.18
N LYS A 112 -4.67 -2.60 -9.47
CA LYS A 112 -4.62 -4.07 -9.53
C LYS A 112 -4.85 -4.71 -8.16
N LEU A 113 -4.27 -4.16 -7.10
CA LEU A 113 -4.45 -4.63 -5.72
C LEU A 113 -5.82 -4.22 -5.15
N GLY A 114 -6.35 -3.07 -5.57
CA GLY A 114 -7.62 -2.53 -5.08
C GLY A 114 -8.87 -3.20 -5.65
N ASN A 115 -8.79 -3.79 -6.85
CA ASN A 115 -9.92 -4.45 -7.49
C ASN A 115 -10.36 -5.76 -6.81
N GLY A 116 -9.52 -6.33 -5.94
CA GLY A 116 -9.85 -7.53 -5.16
C GLY A 116 -9.97 -8.83 -5.96
N LYS A 117 -9.64 -8.81 -7.27
CA LYS A 117 -9.61 -10.03 -8.09
C LYS A 117 -8.31 -10.79 -7.83
N LEU A 118 -8.41 -12.09 -7.57
CA LEU A 118 -7.25 -12.92 -7.23
C LEU A 118 -6.09 -12.82 -8.24
N LYS A 119 -6.42 -12.84 -9.55
CA LYS A 119 -5.41 -12.72 -10.63
C LYS A 119 -4.70 -11.36 -10.61
N GLU A 120 -5.46 -10.27 -10.47
CA GLU A 120 -4.92 -8.91 -10.43
C GLU A 120 -4.11 -8.66 -9.17
N ASN A 121 -4.55 -9.17 -8.01
CA ASN A 121 -3.77 -9.10 -6.76
C ASN A 121 -2.43 -9.82 -6.91
N ARG A 122 -2.44 -11.05 -7.45
CA ARG A 122 -1.21 -11.82 -7.69
C ARG A 122 -0.28 -11.07 -8.65
N MET A 123 -0.79 -10.52 -9.73
CA MET A 123 -0.02 -9.71 -10.67
C MET A 123 0.59 -8.49 -9.98
N GLY A 124 -0.21 -7.73 -9.22
CA GLY A 124 0.25 -6.55 -8.49
C GLY A 124 1.38 -6.87 -7.50
N LEU A 125 1.26 -7.99 -6.76
CA LEU A 125 2.30 -8.43 -5.82
C LEU A 125 3.59 -8.85 -6.54
N ILE A 126 3.51 -9.60 -7.64
CA ILE A 126 4.71 -9.97 -8.43
C ILE A 126 5.39 -8.73 -9.01
N CYS A 127 4.62 -7.79 -9.57
CA CYS A 127 5.17 -6.53 -10.06
C CYS A 127 5.86 -5.73 -8.94
N LEU A 128 5.24 -5.67 -7.75
CA LEU A 128 5.84 -5.03 -6.58
C LEU A 128 7.17 -5.70 -6.18
N ASP A 129 7.24 -7.02 -6.18
CA ASP A 129 8.47 -7.77 -5.87
C ASP A 129 9.60 -7.48 -6.87
N ILE A 130 9.28 -7.43 -8.18
CA ILE A 130 10.24 -7.07 -9.23
C ILE A 130 10.74 -5.64 -9.01
N ILE A 131 9.84 -4.67 -8.80
CA ILE A 131 10.20 -3.27 -8.57
C ILE A 131 11.09 -3.13 -7.34
N ARG A 132 10.75 -3.80 -6.23
CA ARG A 132 11.56 -3.79 -4.99
C ARG A 132 12.94 -4.39 -5.20
N THR A 133 13.06 -5.43 -6.02
CA THR A 133 14.35 -6.05 -6.32
C THR A 133 15.25 -5.12 -7.12
N CYS A 134 14.67 -4.37 -8.06
CA CYS A 134 15.41 -3.43 -8.91
C CYS A 134 15.67 -2.07 -8.24
N ASP A 135 14.83 -1.65 -7.30
CA ASP A 135 15.00 -0.44 -6.49
C ASP A 135 14.69 -0.72 -5.00
N PRO A 136 15.65 -1.31 -4.27
CA PRO A 136 15.49 -1.64 -2.86
C PRO A 136 15.54 -0.41 -1.94
N SER A 137 15.93 0.75 -2.48
CA SER A 137 16.11 1.99 -1.71
C SER A 137 14.81 2.72 -1.45
N HIS A 138 13.82 2.54 -2.33
CA HIS A 138 12.52 3.22 -2.24
C HIS A 138 11.51 2.42 -1.43
N SER A 139 10.72 3.10 -0.61
CA SER A 139 9.75 2.50 0.32
C SER A 139 8.42 2.20 -0.37
N TRP A 140 8.45 1.43 -1.46
CA TRP A 140 7.29 1.08 -2.30
C TRP A 140 6.10 0.55 -1.51
N THR A 141 6.38 -0.38 -0.62
CA THR A 141 5.35 -1.03 0.20
C THR A 141 4.72 -0.05 1.18
N ASP A 142 5.50 0.82 1.81
CA ASP A 142 4.97 1.82 2.75
C ASP A 142 4.09 2.85 2.06
N GLU A 143 4.43 3.22 0.82
CA GLU A 143 3.64 4.10 -0.02
C GLU A 143 2.28 3.46 -0.37
N LEU A 144 2.26 2.18 -0.77
CA LEU A 144 1.02 1.45 -1.03
C LEU A 144 0.18 1.23 0.25
N VAL A 145 0.82 0.98 1.40
CA VAL A 145 0.10 0.95 2.69
C VAL A 145 -0.53 2.32 2.97
N GLY A 146 0.19 3.43 2.71
CA GLY A 146 -0.34 4.78 2.82
C GLY A 146 -1.55 5.04 1.94
N ILE A 147 -1.53 4.55 0.69
CA ILE A 147 -2.66 4.61 -0.24
C ILE A 147 -3.85 3.79 0.31
N GLY A 148 -3.60 2.56 0.78
CA GLY A 148 -4.61 1.72 1.43
C GLY A 148 -5.30 2.44 2.60
N LEU A 149 -4.53 3.06 3.49
CA LEU A 149 -5.05 3.83 4.63
C LEU A 149 -5.83 5.08 4.20
N LYS A 150 -5.41 5.77 3.14
CA LYS A 150 -6.15 6.89 2.56
C LYS A 150 -7.52 6.44 2.04
N HIS A 151 -7.58 5.29 1.38
CA HIS A 151 -8.83 4.69 0.91
C HIS A 151 -9.77 4.28 2.03
N LEU A 152 -9.26 3.75 3.15
CA LEU A 152 -10.10 3.37 4.30
C LEU A 152 -10.91 4.54 4.86
N LYS A 153 -10.39 5.77 4.78
CA LYS A 153 -11.08 7.00 5.23
C LYS A 153 -12.18 7.44 4.27
N SER A 154 -12.24 6.89 3.06
CA SER A 154 -13.19 7.26 2.02
C SER A 154 -14.37 6.30 1.99
N SER A 155 -15.59 6.85 2.09
CA SER A 155 -16.83 6.06 1.99
C SER A 155 -17.03 5.36 0.65
N LYS A 156 -16.32 5.79 -0.40
CA LYS A 156 -16.44 5.23 -1.75
C LYS A 156 -15.38 4.20 -2.09
N THR A 157 -14.23 4.24 -1.41
CA THR A 157 -13.05 3.47 -1.83
C THR A 157 -12.45 2.62 -0.71
N TRP A 158 -13.11 2.52 0.45
CA TRP A 158 -12.64 1.71 1.57
C TRP A 158 -12.49 0.22 1.24
N GLU A 159 -13.29 -0.33 0.32
CA GLU A 159 -13.14 -1.71 -0.17
C GLU A 159 -11.79 -1.90 -0.83
N ALA A 160 -11.43 -1.00 -1.76
CA ALA A 160 -10.11 -1.01 -2.41
C ALA A 160 -8.98 -0.86 -1.38
N GLY A 161 -9.13 0.03 -0.40
CA GLY A 161 -8.17 0.17 0.70
C GLY A 161 -7.98 -1.13 1.50
N THR A 162 -9.08 -1.84 1.78
CA THR A 162 -9.01 -3.13 2.47
C THR A 162 -8.35 -4.20 1.60
N MET A 163 -8.67 -4.25 0.30
CA MET A 163 -8.08 -5.20 -0.63
C MET A 163 -6.57 -4.98 -0.79
N ILE A 164 -6.11 -3.73 -0.88
CA ILE A 164 -4.69 -3.38 -0.92
C ILE A 164 -3.97 -3.88 0.33
N LEU A 165 -4.45 -3.51 1.53
CA LEU A 165 -3.79 -3.90 2.78
C LEU A 165 -3.81 -5.43 2.99
N SER A 166 -4.92 -6.08 2.64
CA SER A 166 -5.04 -7.53 2.69
C SER A 166 -4.06 -8.21 1.74
N ALA A 167 -3.98 -7.78 0.48
CA ALA A 167 -3.05 -8.33 -0.50
C ALA A 167 -1.59 -8.14 -0.06
N LEU A 168 -1.23 -6.95 0.43
CA LEU A 168 0.13 -6.68 0.92
C LEU A 168 0.51 -7.57 2.11
N SER A 169 -0.44 -7.86 3.02
CA SER A 169 -0.16 -8.74 4.17
C SER A 169 0.06 -10.22 3.82
N GLN A 170 -0.06 -10.60 2.54
CA GLN A 170 0.30 -11.93 2.05
C GLN A 170 1.81 -12.11 1.81
N THR A 171 2.59 -11.02 1.82
CA THR A 171 4.05 -11.07 1.68
C THR A 171 4.72 -10.68 3.00
N ASP A 172 5.92 -11.21 3.28
CA ASP A 172 6.62 -10.93 4.56
C ASP A 172 6.90 -9.44 4.75
N HIS A 173 7.33 -8.77 3.68
CA HIS A 173 7.64 -7.34 3.71
C HIS A 173 6.38 -6.47 3.80
N GLY A 174 5.28 -6.88 3.15
CA GLY A 174 4.00 -6.17 3.25
C GLY A 174 3.34 -6.37 4.60
N LEU A 175 3.44 -7.58 5.17
CA LEU A 175 3.04 -7.88 6.53
C LEU A 175 3.77 -6.98 7.53
N ALA A 176 5.10 -6.88 7.43
CA ALA A 176 5.89 -6.00 8.30
C ALA A 176 5.47 -4.52 8.19
N ALA A 177 5.26 -4.01 6.96
CA ALA A 177 4.83 -2.63 6.74
C ALA A 177 3.41 -2.35 7.28
N VAL A 178 2.47 -3.28 7.11
CA VAL A 178 1.11 -3.16 7.64
C VAL A 178 1.14 -3.23 9.17
N CYS A 179 1.95 -4.11 9.78
CA CYS A 179 2.11 -4.19 11.23
C CYS A 179 2.51 -2.82 11.81
N LEU A 180 3.52 -2.16 11.24
CA LEU A 180 3.98 -0.85 11.71
C LEU A 180 2.86 0.21 11.72
N ARG A 181 1.84 0.06 10.88
CA ARG A 181 0.75 1.03 10.69
C ARG A 181 -0.62 0.54 11.15
N ILE A 182 -0.70 -0.63 11.80
CA ILE A 182 -1.95 -1.21 12.29
C ILE A 182 -2.65 -0.28 13.30
N HIS A 183 -1.84 0.43 14.09
CA HIS A 183 -2.31 1.41 15.06
C HIS A 183 -3.08 2.56 14.39
N GLU A 184 -2.68 3.00 13.20
CA GLU A 184 -3.38 4.06 12.47
C GLU A 184 -4.79 3.63 12.08
N ILE A 185 -4.99 2.35 11.73
CA ILE A 185 -6.32 1.81 11.40
C ILE A 185 -7.21 1.82 12.64
N ILE A 186 -6.66 1.45 13.80
CA ILE A 186 -7.37 1.45 15.07
C ILE A 186 -7.68 2.89 15.52
N GLU A 187 -6.75 3.83 15.33
CA GLU A 187 -6.97 5.25 15.62
C GLU A 187 -8.11 5.85 14.80
N MET A 188 -8.34 5.40 13.56
CA MET A 188 -9.49 5.83 12.76
C MET A 188 -10.84 5.44 13.38
N LEU A 189 -10.86 4.46 14.29
CA LEU A 189 -12.05 4.05 15.05
C LEU A 189 -12.20 4.79 16.38
N LEU A 190 -11.16 5.49 16.83
CA LEU A 190 -11.22 6.26 18.06
C LEU A 190 -11.91 7.62 17.79
N PRO A 191 -12.63 8.18 18.79
CA PRO A 191 -13.30 9.47 18.63
C PRO A 191 -12.29 10.60 18.41
N GLY A 192 -12.63 11.57 17.55
CA GLY A 192 -11.83 12.79 17.36
C GLY A 192 -11.60 13.51 18.70
N GLY A 193 -10.34 13.67 19.09
CA GLY A 193 -9.93 14.20 20.40
C GLY A 193 -9.28 13.15 21.32
N TYR A 194 -9.43 11.85 21.01
CA TYR A 194 -8.69 10.77 21.65
C TYR A 194 -7.27 10.64 21.05
N ARG A 195 -6.53 11.76 21.00
CA ARG A 195 -5.07 11.69 20.85
C ARG A 195 -4.48 11.77 22.24
N ARG A 196 -4.16 10.62 22.85
CA ARG A 196 -3.13 10.64 23.89
C ARG A 196 -1.85 11.12 23.23
N ILE A 197 -1.18 12.08 23.87
CA ILE A 197 0.18 12.46 23.52
C ILE A 197 1.00 11.18 23.54
N GLN A 198 1.43 10.68 22.38
CA GLN A 198 2.37 9.57 22.34
C GLN A 198 3.64 10.01 23.08
N PRO A 199 4.20 9.21 23.99
CA PRO A 199 5.57 9.43 24.40
C PRO A 199 6.44 9.18 23.16
N THR A 200 7.14 10.23 22.72
CA THR A 200 8.16 10.14 21.67
C THR A 200 9.13 9.00 22.04
N PRO A 201 9.48 8.10 21.11
CA PRO A 201 10.50 7.10 21.40
C PRO A 201 11.80 7.83 21.79
N PRO A 202 12.47 7.47 22.89
CA PRO A 202 13.68 8.17 23.32
C PRO A 202 14.78 7.93 22.29
N GLN A 203 15.04 8.93 21.46
CA GLN A 203 16.31 9.05 20.76
C GLN A 203 17.40 9.25 21.81
N ALA A 204 18.46 8.47 21.66
CA ALA A 204 19.63 8.38 22.51
C ALA A 204 20.02 9.66 23.27
N ILE A 205 19.99 9.58 24.60
CA ILE A 205 20.96 10.30 25.44
C ILE A 205 21.67 9.24 26.29
N ALA A 206 22.84 8.85 25.80
CA ALA A 206 23.84 8.17 26.59
C ALA A 206 24.34 9.14 27.68
N GLY A 207 24.33 8.67 28.93
CA GLY A 207 25.10 9.26 30.02
C GLY A 207 24.37 10.32 30.85
N LEU A 208 23.82 9.90 31.99
CA LEU A 208 24.22 10.38 33.33
C LEU A 208 23.37 9.70 34.42
N THR A 209 24.02 8.70 35.03
CA THR A 209 23.95 8.23 36.42
C THR A 209 22.88 8.78 37.38
N GLN A 210 22.17 7.83 37.99
CA GLN A 210 21.85 7.73 39.43
C GLN A 210 21.57 9.05 40.19
N ILE A 211 20.28 9.31 40.41
CA ILE A 211 19.59 9.90 41.58
C ILE A 211 18.41 10.72 41.01
N THR A 212 17.30 10.05 40.67
CA THR A 212 16.00 10.76 40.50
C THR A 212 14.76 9.86 40.42
N ASN A 213 14.83 8.56 40.75
CA ASN A 213 13.64 7.70 40.71
C ASN A 213 12.64 7.93 41.87
N HIS A 214 13.01 8.70 42.89
CA HIS A 214 12.11 9.00 44.01
C HIS A 214 11.34 10.33 43.86
N ILE A 215 11.76 11.23 42.95
CA ILE A 215 11.10 12.53 42.73
C ILE A 215 10.10 12.45 41.57
N LEU A 216 10.37 11.64 40.53
CA LEU A 216 9.44 11.50 39.40
C LEU A 216 8.13 10.79 39.77
N MET A 217 8.18 9.79 40.66
CA MET A 217 6.95 9.10 41.12
C MET A 217 6.07 9.95 42.04
N SER A 218 6.65 10.93 42.75
CA SER A 218 5.87 11.87 43.57
C SER A 218 5.24 13.00 42.76
N LEU A 219 5.77 13.34 41.58
CA LEU A 219 5.17 14.31 40.66
C LEU A 219 4.09 13.70 39.76
N CYS A 220 4.14 12.40 39.47
CA CYS A 220 3.08 11.71 38.73
C CYS A 220 1.80 11.46 39.54
N LEU A 221 1.87 11.39 40.88
CA LEU A 221 0.67 11.27 41.74
C LEU A 221 0.03 12.61 42.14
N ALA A 222 0.71 13.74 41.91
CA ALA A 222 0.15 15.07 42.18
C ALA A 222 -0.59 15.66 40.97
N ALA A 223 -0.40 15.12 39.76
CA ALA A 223 -1.09 15.56 38.54
C ALA A 223 -2.44 14.87 38.31
N THR A 224 -2.87 13.95 39.21
CA THR A 224 -4.18 13.27 39.13
C THR A 224 -5.32 13.97 39.86
N GLN A 225 -5.13 15.20 40.36
CA GLN A 225 -6.19 16.01 40.96
C GLN A 225 -6.13 17.47 40.51
N THR A 226 -6.29 17.69 39.20
CA THR A 226 -6.75 19.00 38.72
C THR A 226 -7.91 18.78 37.77
N THR A 227 -9.12 18.94 38.31
CA THR A 227 -10.35 19.16 37.57
C THR A 227 -10.16 20.36 36.64
N LEU A 228 -9.77 20.09 35.39
CA LEU A 228 -9.85 21.06 34.31
C LEU A 228 -11.20 20.89 33.62
N SER A 229 -12.16 21.65 34.12
CA SER A 229 -13.29 22.15 33.38
C SER A 229 -12.79 22.85 32.10
N LEU A 230 -12.74 22.13 30.99
CA LEU A 230 -12.54 22.71 29.66
C LEU A 230 -13.89 22.80 28.94
N SER A 231 -14.43 24.00 29.03
CA SER A 231 -15.21 24.72 28.01
C SER A 231 -15.97 23.89 26.97
N THR A 232 -17.29 23.98 27.11
CA THR A 232 -18.33 23.77 26.11
C THR A 232 -18.09 24.54 24.80
N THR A 233 -17.27 24.02 23.89
CA THR A 233 -17.29 24.35 22.44
C THR A 233 -16.89 23.17 21.54
N LEU A 234 -17.06 21.93 21.97
CA LEU A 234 -16.95 20.73 21.11
C LEU A 234 -18.35 20.31 20.63
N ARG A 235 -18.98 21.16 19.82
CA ARG A 235 -20.08 20.72 18.94
C ARG A 235 -19.48 20.32 17.59
N ASP A 236 -19.87 19.14 17.14
CA ASP A 236 -19.97 18.74 15.73
C ASP A 236 -18.70 18.29 14.98
N SER A 237 -17.92 17.35 15.52
CA SER A 237 -17.20 16.39 14.65
C SER A 237 -17.76 14.98 14.80
N ALA A 238 -19.06 14.85 14.56
CA ALA A 238 -19.66 13.54 14.32
C ALA A 238 -19.08 13.00 13.00
N TRP A 239 -18.06 12.14 13.10
CA TRP A 239 -17.50 11.44 11.94
C TRP A 239 -18.64 10.77 11.16
N PRO A 240 -18.68 10.86 9.82
CA PRO A 240 -19.72 10.18 9.07
C PRO A 240 -19.65 8.68 9.39
N PRO A 241 -20.77 7.97 9.64
CA PRO A 241 -20.77 6.53 9.89
C PRO A 241 -20.03 5.71 8.82
N SER A 242 -19.95 6.25 7.60
CA SER A 242 -19.28 5.66 6.45
C SER A 242 -17.74 5.66 6.53
N TRP A 243 -17.13 6.45 7.42
CA TRP A 243 -15.68 6.44 7.63
C TRP A 243 -15.24 5.29 8.54
N VAL A 244 -16.19 4.71 9.26
CA VAL A 244 -15.95 3.66 10.26
C VAL A 244 -15.99 2.28 9.61
N THR A 245 -16.82 2.12 8.57
CA THR A 245 -16.98 0.87 7.83
C THR A 245 -15.65 0.34 7.31
N GLY A 246 -14.83 1.22 6.70
CA GLY A 246 -13.52 0.86 6.15
C GLY A 246 -12.56 0.27 7.18
N PRO A 247 -12.19 1.02 8.23
CA PRO A 247 -11.24 0.54 9.24
C PRO A 247 -11.74 -0.69 10.02
N VAL A 248 -13.06 -0.80 10.32
CA VAL A 248 -13.62 -2.00 10.96
C VAL A 248 -13.46 -3.22 10.04
N TYR A 249 -13.80 -3.08 8.77
CA TYR A 249 -13.72 -4.18 7.81
C TYR A 249 -12.26 -4.59 7.55
N ALA A 250 -11.37 -3.60 7.43
CA ALA A 250 -9.94 -3.83 7.29
C ALA A 250 -9.37 -4.59 8.49
N LEU A 251 -9.63 -4.15 9.73
CA LEU A 251 -9.16 -4.86 10.92
C LEU A 251 -9.73 -6.28 11.00
N ARG A 252 -11.00 -6.48 10.66
CA ARG A 252 -11.61 -7.82 10.66
C ARG A 252 -10.91 -8.77 9.69
N ILE A 253 -10.54 -8.29 8.49
CA ILE A 253 -9.83 -9.10 7.48
C ILE A 253 -8.38 -9.31 7.88
N LEU A 254 -7.67 -8.25 8.27
CA LEU A 254 -6.27 -8.31 8.65
C LEU A 254 -6.04 -9.21 9.88
N ALA A 255 -7.02 -9.25 10.80
CA ALA A 255 -6.97 -10.14 11.96
C ALA A 255 -7.03 -11.65 11.62
N GLN A 256 -7.34 -12.03 10.38
CA GLN A 256 -7.19 -13.43 9.96
C GLN A 256 -5.73 -13.89 9.98
N ASN A 257 -4.79 -12.96 9.80
CA ASN A 257 -3.36 -13.20 9.98
C ASN A 257 -2.98 -13.10 11.47
N GLU A 258 -2.36 -14.15 12.01
CA GLU A 258 -2.01 -14.23 13.44
C GLU A 258 -1.03 -13.13 13.90
N THR A 259 -0.03 -12.80 13.08
CA THR A 259 0.94 -11.75 13.40
C THR A 259 0.27 -10.39 13.52
N LEU A 260 -0.57 -10.03 12.53
CA LEU A 260 -1.32 -8.76 12.57
C LEU A 260 -2.32 -8.73 13.71
N ARG A 261 -2.97 -9.85 13.99
CA ARG A 261 -3.92 -10.00 15.08
C ARG A 261 -3.25 -9.76 16.44
N ASN A 262 -2.13 -10.43 16.70
CA ASN A 262 -1.37 -10.25 17.93
C ASN A 262 -0.87 -8.81 18.06
N HIS A 263 -0.32 -8.24 16.99
CA HIS A 263 0.19 -6.88 17.01
C HIS A 263 -0.92 -5.85 17.24
N ALA A 264 -2.11 -6.04 16.66
CA ALA A 264 -3.27 -5.20 16.91
C ALA A 264 -3.68 -5.21 18.39
N ARG A 265 -3.74 -6.39 19.04
CA ARG A 265 -4.07 -6.53 20.46
C ARG A 265 -3.10 -5.80 21.38
N GLU A 266 -1.81 -5.83 21.03
CA GLU A 266 -0.73 -5.22 21.82
C GLU A 266 -0.75 -3.69 21.75
N THR A 267 -1.48 -3.10 20.80
CA THR A 267 -1.59 -1.65 20.72
C THR A 267 -2.41 -1.08 21.89
N ILE A 268 -1.95 0.06 22.42
CA ILE A 268 -2.68 0.81 23.45
C ILE A 268 -4.03 1.28 22.89
N GLN A 269 -4.06 1.67 21.61
CA GLN A 269 -5.26 2.10 20.91
C GLN A 269 -6.34 1.02 20.86
N TYR A 270 -5.96 -0.25 20.70
CA TYR A 270 -6.92 -1.35 20.75
C TYR A 270 -7.51 -1.53 22.14
N SER A 271 -6.66 -1.43 23.19
CA SER A 271 -7.11 -1.50 24.58
C SER A 271 -8.07 -0.35 24.91
N ASP A 272 -7.76 0.87 24.47
CA ASP A 272 -8.61 2.04 24.65
C ASP A 272 -9.95 1.89 23.88
N LEU A 273 -9.91 1.39 22.64
CA LEU A 273 -11.10 1.07 21.85
C LEU A 273 -11.98 0.02 22.55
N LYS A 274 -11.36 -1.03 23.11
CA LYS A 274 -12.03 -2.10 23.86
C LYS A 274 -12.67 -1.58 25.14
N ILE A 275 -11.96 -0.76 25.92
CA ILE A 275 -12.50 -0.13 27.14
C ILE A 275 -13.68 0.78 26.79
N MET A 276 -13.61 1.54 25.70
CA MET A 276 -14.74 2.35 25.27
C MET A 276 -15.93 1.49 24.85
N TYR A 277 -15.68 0.40 24.12
CA TYR A 277 -16.74 -0.48 23.64
C TYR A 277 -17.41 -1.31 24.75
N TYR A 278 -16.65 -1.89 25.68
CA TYR A 278 -17.19 -2.77 26.73
C TYR A 278 -17.33 -2.10 28.10
N GLY A 279 -16.44 -1.16 28.43
CA GLY A 279 -16.32 -0.58 29.78
C GLY A 279 -17.20 0.65 30.03
N SER A 280 -17.77 1.25 28.99
CA SER A 280 -18.67 2.37 29.16
C SER A 280 -20.13 1.92 29.08
N GLY A 281 -20.89 2.20 30.15
CA GLY A 281 -22.34 2.39 30.03
C GLY A 281 -22.73 3.56 29.10
N ALA A 282 -21.83 4.03 28.22
CA ALA A 282 -22.07 5.14 27.29
C ALA A 282 -23.05 4.78 26.17
N PHE A 283 -23.41 3.51 26.03
CA PHE A 283 -24.55 3.10 25.20
C PHE A 283 -25.90 3.27 25.90
N SER A 284 -25.93 3.39 27.24
CA SER A 284 -27.15 3.65 28.01
C SER A 284 -27.32 5.15 28.30
N GLY A 285 -27.49 5.94 27.25
CA GLY A 285 -28.19 7.23 27.31
C GLY A 285 -27.40 8.45 27.82
N LYS A 286 -27.51 9.53 27.03
CA LYS A 286 -27.34 10.96 27.38
C LYS A 286 -26.01 11.68 27.11
N THR A 287 -24.93 11.03 26.69
CA THR A 287 -23.72 11.76 26.25
C THR A 287 -23.30 11.38 24.83
N GLY A 288 -23.57 12.28 23.88
CA GLY A 288 -23.09 12.22 22.50
C GLY A 288 -23.81 11.21 21.59
N LYS A 289 -24.32 11.67 20.45
CA LYS A 289 -24.69 10.77 19.36
C LYS A 289 -23.40 10.23 18.76
N TRP A 290 -23.01 9.03 19.17
CA TRP A 290 -21.84 8.35 18.60
C TRP A 290 -22.10 8.02 17.13
N PRO A 291 -21.09 8.14 16.24
CA PRO A 291 -21.27 7.92 14.81
C PRO A 291 -21.62 6.45 14.45
N TRP A 292 -21.38 5.51 15.36
CA TRP A 292 -21.70 4.08 15.23
C TRP A 292 -23.12 3.68 15.65
N GLN A 293 -24.01 4.62 16.00
CA GLN A 293 -25.36 4.31 16.53
C GLN A 293 -26.32 3.58 15.56
N LYS A 294 -25.85 3.14 14.39
CA LYS A 294 -26.59 2.22 13.51
C LYS A 294 -26.38 0.77 13.98
N ARG A 295 -27.47 0.01 14.10
CA ARG A 295 -27.45 -1.41 14.54
C ARG A 295 -26.44 -2.26 13.76
N ASP A 296 -26.26 -1.99 12.47
CA ASP A 296 -25.33 -2.74 11.61
C ASP A 296 -23.85 -2.52 11.97
N MET A 297 -23.48 -1.32 12.44
CA MET A 297 -22.10 -1.00 12.83
C MET A 297 -21.68 -1.72 14.13
N PHE A 298 -22.61 -1.91 15.06
CA PHE A 298 -22.34 -2.67 16.29
C PHE A 298 -22.01 -4.13 16.00
N LYS A 299 -22.77 -4.74 15.08
CA LYS A 299 -22.52 -6.11 14.66
C LYS A 299 -21.15 -6.23 14.00
N MET A 300 -20.79 -5.29 13.13
CA MET A 300 -19.46 -5.28 12.48
C MET A 300 -18.32 -5.09 13.49
N LEU A 301 -18.49 -4.21 14.48
CA LEU A 301 -17.50 -4.03 15.55
C LEU A 301 -17.36 -5.28 16.42
N ASP A 302 -18.47 -5.92 16.79
CA ASP A 302 -18.47 -7.18 17.55
C ASP A 302 -17.75 -8.30 16.77
N GLU A 303 -18.03 -8.43 15.47
CA GLU A 303 -17.32 -9.36 14.59
C GLU A 303 -15.83 -9.04 14.47
N MET A 304 -15.47 -7.75 14.41
CA MET A 304 -14.06 -7.31 14.38
C MET A 304 -13.36 -7.64 15.71
N PHE A 305 -13.96 -7.34 16.86
CA PHE A 305 -13.38 -7.70 18.17
C PHE A 305 -13.20 -9.21 18.29
N LYS A 306 -14.21 -10.00 17.90
CA LYS A 306 -14.09 -11.47 17.86
C LYS A 306 -12.95 -11.92 16.97
N ALA A 307 -12.82 -11.35 15.77
CA ALA A 307 -11.74 -11.70 14.85
C ALA A 307 -10.36 -11.34 15.42
N VAL A 308 -10.23 -10.22 16.12
CA VAL A 308 -8.97 -9.82 16.76
C VAL A 308 -8.67 -10.66 18.00
N GLU A 309 -9.68 -11.15 18.74
CA GLU A 309 -9.49 -11.87 20.01
C GLU A 309 -9.35 -13.39 19.88
N GLN A 310 -9.85 -13.99 18.81
CA GLN A 310 -9.69 -15.44 18.51
C GLN A 310 -8.23 -15.82 18.28
#